data_AF-A0A6P7TRN9-F1
#
_entry.id   AF-A0A6P7TRN9-F1
#
_cell.length_a   1.000
_cell.length_b   1.000
_cell.length_c   1.000
_cell.angle_alpha   90.00
_cell.angle_beta   90.00
_cell.angle_gamma   90.00
#
_symmetry.space_group_name_H-M   'P 1'
#
loop_
_entity.id
_entity.type
_entity.pdbx_description
1 polymer ?
#
loop_
_entity_poly.entity_id
_entity_poly.type
_entity_poly.pdbx_seq_one_letter_code
_entity_poly.pdbx_strand_id
1 'polypeptide(L)'
;MIKLAILTCLFLAAFAADKCHHKSKTYKTGQMFKDDCNLCFCGANGEVSCTKKFCHPPHAGYSGDVCHHKGQVYKVGEAFKDDCNRCFCGSNNVVGCTKMLCPQHVDYSDSGVCHHKGQVYKAGDSFKDDCNSCFCGVNGMVACTRMLCPPHGHVDYSDSGVCHHKGQVYKAGDSFKDDCNSCFCGVNGMVACTRMLCPPHGHVDYSDSGVCHHKGQVYKAGDSFSDECNKCFCGENGVVGCTKMACIQRGCLVNNKLYKQGETFMKDCNKCVCGARGEAVCTMKGCIHGQS
;
A
#
# COMPACT_ATOMS: atom_id res chain seq x y z
N MET A 1 37.41 -55.20 -68.68
CA MET A 1 35.99 -55.01 -68.37
C MET A 1 35.87 -54.59 -66.91
N ILE A 2 35.25 -53.41 -66.68
CA ILE A 2 34.51 -53.01 -65.47
C ILE A 2 35.30 -52.46 -64.25
N LYS A 3 35.25 -51.11 -64.13
CA LYS A 3 35.03 -50.23 -62.95
C LYS A 3 36.05 -50.30 -61.80
N LEU A 4 36.84 -49.28 -61.49
CA LEU A 4 36.52 -47.91 -60.99
C LEU A 4 35.62 -47.89 -59.73
N ALA A 5 36.23 -47.76 -58.55
CA ALA A 5 35.75 -47.06 -57.33
C ALA A 5 36.78 -47.30 -56.20
N ILE A 6 37.78 -46.43 -55.98
CA ILE A 6 37.72 -45.33 -55.00
C ILE A 6 36.98 -45.75 -53.71
N LEU A 7 37.71 -46.34 -52.76
CA LEU A 7 37.28 -46.42 -51.36
C LEU A 7 37.95 -45.26 -50.60
N THR A 8 37.41 -44.07 -50.81
CA THR A 8 37.80 -42.83 -50.15
C THR A 8 37.47 -42.86 -48.66
N CYS A 9 38.49 -42.52 -47.87
CA CYS A 9 38.46 -41.74 -46.64
C CYS A 9 37.41 -42.10 -45.59
N LEU A 10 37.89 -42.79 -44.55
CA LEU A 10 37.50 -42.58 -43.16
C LEU A 10 37.75 -41.11 -42.76
N PHE A 11 36.90 -40.18 -43.23
CA PHE A 11 36.67 -38.96 -42.50
C PHE A 11 35.60 -39.28 -41.47
N LEU A 12 36.02 -39.44 -40.23
CA LEU A 12 35.17 -39.14 -39.08
C LEU A 12 34.75 -37.67 -39.23
N ALA A 13 33.70 -37.43 -40.00
CA ALA A 13 32.93 -36.21 -39.89
C ALA A 13 32.36 -36.25 -38.49
N ALA A 14 33.06 -35.61 -37.54
CA ALA A 14 32.42 -35.07 -36.38
C ALA A 14 31.30 -34.19 -36.94
N PHE A 15 30.07 -34.73 -36.94
CA PHE A 15 28.89 -34.01 -37.35
C PHE A 15 28.71 -32.90 -36.31
N ALA A 16 29.39 -31.77 -36.51
CA ALA A 16 28.95 -30.51 -35.97
C ALA A 16 27.54 -30.35 -36.54
N ALA A 17 26.53 -30.42 -35.66
CA ALA A 17 25.16 -30.24 -36.08
C ALA A 17 25.02 -28.77 -36.52
N ASP A 18 25.22 -28.51 -37.81
CA ASP A 18 25.08 -27.19 -38.45
C ASP A 18 23.63 -26.66 -38.42
N LYS A 19 22.72 -27.48 -37.89
CA LYS A 19 21.29 -27.22 -37.84
C LYS A 19 20.69 -27.81 -36.58
N CYS A 20 19.72 -27.10 -36.02
CA CYS A 20 18.89 -27.58 -34.93
C CYS A 20 17.54 -28.07 -35.45
N HIS A 21 17.01 -29.12 -34.83
CA HIS A 21 15.65 -29.61 -35.12
C HIS A 21 14.72 -29.29 -33.94
N HIS A 22 13.65 -28.51 -34.20
CA HIS A 22 12.66 -28.13 -33.18
C HIS A 22 11.24 -28.25 -33.73
N LYS A 23 10.38 -29.02 -33.07
CA LYS A 23 8.97 -29.27 -33.47
C LYS A 23 8.81 -29.55 -34.98
N SER A 24 9.63 -30.47 -35.50
CA SER A 24 9.65 -30.90 -36.92
C SER A 24 10.09 -29.84 -37.93
N LYS A 25 10.69 -28.72 -37.49
CA LYS A 25 11.33 -27.71 -38.34
C LYS A 25 12.84 -27.69 -38.11
N THR A 26 13.59 -27.32 -39.15
CA THR A 26 15.04 -27.28 -39.13
C THR A 26 15.53 -25.83 -39.20
N TYR A 27 16.41 -25.45 -38.28
CA TYR A 27 16.95 -24.09 -38.11
C TYR A 27 18.47 -24.11 -38.29
N LYS A 28 19.05 -23.07 -38.88
CA LYS A 28 20.51 -22.97 -39.04
C LYS A 28 21.17 -22.55 -37.71
N THR A 29 22.40 -23.01 -37.47
CA THR A 29 23.21 -22.52 -36.34
C THR A 29 23.27 -21.00 -36.32
N GLY A 30 23.05 -20.40 -35.14
CA GLY A 30 22.97 -18.94 -34.94
C GLY A 30 21.57 -18.34 -35.19
N GLN A 31 20.62 -19.11 -35.73
CA GLN A 31 19.28 -18.61 -36.03
C GLN A 31 18.46 -18.45 -34.76
N MET A 32 17.84 -17.27 -34.62
CA MET A 32 16.78 -17.02 -33.64
C MET A 32 15.42 -17.29 -34.27
N PHE A 33 14.53 -17.94 -33.53
CA PHE A 33 13.17 -18.25 -33.98
C PHE A 33 12.19 -18.25 -32.82
N LYS A 34 10.90 -18.10 -33.13
CA LYS A 34 9.83 -18.03 -32.13
C LYS A 34 9.15 -19.39 -32.03
N ASP A 35 8.98 -19.88 -30.80
CA ASP A 35 8.12 -21.01 -30.47
C ASP A 35 7.07 -20.54 -29.46
N ASP A 36 5.83 -20.39 -29.94
CA ASP A 36 4.75 -19.74 -29.20
C ASP A 36 5.15 -18.33 -28.73
N CYS A 37 5.18 -18.06 -27.43
CA CYS A 37 5.63 -16.80 -26.84
C CYS A 37 7.13 -16.78 -26.49
N ASN A 38 7.81 -17.92 -26.66
CA ASN A 38 9.22 -18.08 -26.33
C ASN A 38 10.14 -17.77 -27.51
N LEU A 39 11.26 -17.13 -27.21
CA LEU A 39 12.32 -16.88 -28.18
C LEU A 39 13.38 -17.95 -28.03
N CYS A 40 13.66 -18.64 -29.12
CA CYS A 40 14.57 -19.77 -29.20
C CYS A 40 15.79 -19.40 -30.05
N PHE A 41 16.93 -19.98 -29.70
CA PHE A 41 18.20 -19.83 -30.39
C PHE A 41 18.79 -21.20 -30.72
N CYS A 42 19.23 -21.37 -31.95
CA CYS A 42 19.95 -22.58 -32.39
C CYS A 42 21.46 -22.45 -32.11
N GLY A 43 21.95 -23.21 -31.14
CA GLY A 43 23.36 -23.25 -30.74
C GLY A 43 24.27 -24.04 -31.69
N ALA A 44 25.58 -23.84 -31.55
CA ALA A 44 26.60 -24.43 -32.42
C ALA A 44 26.73 -25.96 -32.32
N ASN A 45 26.14 -26.57 -31.30
CA ASN A 45 26.09 -28.01 -31.06
C ASN A 45 24.76 -28.65 -31.53
N GLY A 46 23.89 -27.91 -32.24
CA GLY A 46 22.56 -28.38 -32.63
C GLY A 46 21.51 -28.30 -31.53
N GLU A 47 21.84 -27.70 -30.39
CA GLU A 47 20.93 -27.54 -29.25
C GLU A 47 20.06 -26.30 -29.41
N VAL A 48 18.79 -26.42 -29.01
CA VAL A 48 17.83 -25.32 -29.01
C VAL A 48 17.66 -24.80 -27.59
N SER A 49 18.03 -23.54 -27.37
CA SER A 49 17.79 -22.84 -26.12
C SER A 49 16.65 -21.85 -26.28
N CYS A 50 15.56 -22.06 -25.53
CA CYS A 50 14.40 -21.18 -25.52
C CYS A 50 14.25 -20.46 -24.17
N THR A 51 13.72 -19.24 -24.19
CA THR A 51 13.16 -18.64 -22.97
C THR A 51 12.07 -19.54 -22.39
N LYS A 52 11.88 -19.53 -21.06
CA LYS A 52 10.82 -20.29 -20.37
C LYS A 52 9.70 -19.38 -19.87
N LYS A 53 9.04 -18.69 -20.79
CA LYS A 53 7.83 -17.91 -20.50
C LYS A 53 6.64 -18.85 -20.48
N PHE A 54 5.73 -18.63 -19.53
CA PHE A 54 4.44 -19.30 -19.48
C PHE A 54 3.56 -18.77 -20.62
N CYS A 55 3.50 -19.50 -21.72
CA CYS A 55 2.68 -19.13 -22.87
C CYS A 55 1.24 -19.57 -22.60
N HIS A 56 0.31 -18.62 -22.64
CA HIS A 56 -1.11 -18.91 -22.52
C HIS A 56 -1.59 -19.60 -23.80
N PRO A 57 -2.51 -20.59 -23.72
CA PRO A 57 -2.92 -21.36 -24.88
C PRO A 57 -3.39 -20.45 -26.03
N PRO A 58 -3.11 -20.82 -27.28
CA PRO A 58 -3.60 -20.06 -28.43
C PRO A 58 -5.12 -20.27 -28.51
N HIS A 59 -5.88 -19.29 -28.06
CA HIS A 59 -7.27 -19.18 -28.45
C HIS A 59 -7.30 -18.87 -29.95
N ALA A 60 -7.52 -19.92 -30.73
CA ALA A 60 -7.81 -19.82 -32.15
C ALA A 60 -8.98 -18.85 -32.35
N GLY A 61 -8.76 -17.79 -33.13
CA GLY A 61 -9.85 -17.16 -33.88
C GLY A 61 -10.24 -15.72 -33.61
N TYR A 62 -9.42 -14.86 -32.98
CA TYR A 62 -9.72 -13.42 -32.96
C TYR A 62 -8.59 -12.60 -33.59
N SER A 63 -8.67 -12.46 -34.91
CA SER A 63 -8.01 -11.40 -35.66
C SER A 63 -8.67 -10.06 -35.31
N GLY A 64 -8.02 -9.29 -34.45
CA GLY A 64 -8.43 -7.92 -34.17
C GLY A 64 -7.58 -7.36 -33.06
N ASP A 65 -6.87 -6.26 -33.35
CA ASP A 65 -6.18 -5.41 -32.37
C ASP A 65 -7.21 -4.67 -31.50
N VAL A 66 -8.03 -5.43 -30.77
CA VAL A 66 -9.15 -4.93 -29.99
C VAL A 66 -9.27 -5.63 -28.64
N CYS A 67 -9.61 -4.86 -27.61
CA CYS A 67 -9.96 -5.36 -26.30
C CYS A 67 -11.47 -5.48 -26.13
N HIS A 68 -11.91 -6.53 -25.46
CA HIS A 68 -13.31 -6.67 -25.04
C HIS A 68 -13.43 -6.33 -23.55
N HIS A 69 -14.29 -5.38 -23.20
CA HIS A 69 -14.58 -5.01 -21.80
C HIS A 69 -16.07 -4.80 -21.60
N LYS A 70 -16.68 -5.55 -20.66
CA LYS A 70 -18.13 -5.49 -20.35
C LYS A 70 -19.05 -5.56 -21.58
N GLY A 71 -18.68 -6.37 -22.57
CA GLY A 71 -19.45 -6.55 -23.81
C GLY A 71 -19.22 -5.49 -24.88
N GLN A 72 -18.40 -4.47 -24.63
CA GLN A 72 -17.98 -3.47 -25.62
C GLN A 72 -16.58 -3.80 -26.19
N VAL A 73 -16.31 -3.30 -27.39
CA VAL A 73 -15.06 -3.54 -28.13
C VAL A 73 -14.29 -2.21 -28.28
N TYR A 74 -13.03 -2.20 -27.86
CA TYR A 74 -12.15 -1.03 -27.88
C TYR A 74 -10.90 -1.34 -28.70
N LYS A 75 -10.34 -0.38 -29.42
CA LYS A 75 -9.11 -0.58 -30.21
C LYS A 75 -7.86 -0.54 -29.33
N VAL A 76 -6.81 -1.26 -29.71
CA VAL A 76 -5.50 -1.13 -29.07
C VAL A 76 -5.03 0.34 -29.13
N GLY A 77 -4.59 0.87 -27.98
CA GLY A 77 -4.25 2.28 -27.81
C GLY A 77 -5.42 3.16 -27.34
N GLU A 78 -6.65 2.64 -27.32
CA GLU A 78 -7.82 3.37 -26.89
C GLU A 78 -7.91 3.44 -25.36
N ALA A 79 -8.11 4.66 -24.86
CA ALA A 79 -8.42 4.90 -23.46
C ALA A 79 -9.92 5.15 -23.30
N PHE A 80 -10.53 4.47 -22.34
CA PHE A 80 -11.97 4.56 -22.07
C PHE A 80 -12.23 4.64 -20.56
N LYS A 81 -13.46 4.93 -20.17
CA LYS A 81 -13.88 4.95 -18.77
C LYS A 81 -14.74 3.73 -18.46
N ASP A 82 -14.46 3.11 -17.32
CA ASP A 82 -15.35 2.16 -16.67
C ASP A 82 -15.73 2.73 -15.31
N ASP A 83 -16.92 3.33 -15.22
CA ASP A 83 -17.35 4.12 -14.06
C ASP A 83 -16.32 5.26 -13.81
N CYS A 84 -15.84 5.41 -12.57
CA CYS A 84 -14.79 6.34 -12.21
C CYS A 84 -13.40 5.90 -12.72
N ASN A 85 -13.21 4.62 -13.05
CA ASN A 85 -11.90 4.09 -13.43
C ASN A 85 -11.53 4.43 -14.86
N ARG A 86 -10.26 4.82 -15.06
CA ARG A 86 -9.69 5.01 -16.39
C ARG A 86 -9.08 3.70 -16.85
N CYS A 87 -9.53 3.23 -18.00
CA CYS A 87 -9.10 2.00 -18.64
C CYS A 87 -8.33 2.30 -19.93
N PHE A 88 -7.46 1.36 -20.31
CA PHE A 88 -6.67 1.43 -21.52
C PHE A 88 -6.57 0.05 -22.16
N CYS A 89 -6.79 -0.01 -23.47
CA CYS A 89 -6.59 -1.22 -24.25
C CYS A 89 -5.14 -1.34 -24.69
N GLY A 90 -4.40 -2.28 -24.08
CA GLY A 90 -3.00 -2.54 -24.38
C GLY A 90 -2.80 -3.49 -25.57
N SER A 91 -1.59 -3.50 -26.13
CA SER A 91 -1.20 -4.19 -27.37
C SER A 91 -1.35 -5.71 -27.41
N ASN A 92 -1.78 -6.34 -26.31
CA ASN A 92 -2.06 -7.77 -26.21
C ASN A 92 -3.55 -8.03 -25.97
N ASN A 93 -4.42 -7.11 -26.37
CA ASN A 93 -5.87 -7.14 -26.12
C ASN A 93 -6.23 -7.18 -24.63
N VAL A 94 -5.34 -6.66 -23.78
CA VAL A 94 -5.51 -6.61 -22.32
C VAL A 94 -5.99 -5.22 -21.93
N VAL A 95 -7.07 -5.18 -21.15
CA VAL A 95 -7.57 -3.96 -20.54
C VAL A 95 -6.89 -3.75 -19.21
N GLY A 96 -6.16 -2.64 -19.08
CA GLY A 96 -5.64 -2.15 -17.82
C GLY A 96 -6.50 -1.00 -17.31
N CYS A 97 -7.16 -1.16 -16.17
CA CYS A 97 -7.91 -0.09 -15.51
C CYS A 97 -7.23 0.34 -14.21
N THR A 98 -7.42 1.60 -13.83
CA THR A 98 -7.19 2.02 -12.44
C THR A 98 -8.10 1.22 -11.51
N LYS A 99 -7.69 1.04 -10.25
CA LYS A 99 -8.48 0.36 -9.21
C LYS A 99 -8.94 1.36 -8.14
N MET A 100 -9.66 2.39 -8.58
CA MET A 100 -10.35 3.30 -7.68
C MET A 100 -11.63 2.63 -7.20
N LEU A 101 -11.93 2.78 -5.91
CA LEU A 101 -13.22 2.41 -5.37
C LEU A 101 -14.24 3.43 -5.91
N CYS A 102 -14.95 3.05 -6.98
CA CYS A 102 -15.93 3.96 -7.55
C CYS A 102 -17.10 4.11 -6.59
N PRO A 103 -17.55 5.36 -6.33
CA PRO A 103 -18.82 5.57 -5.64
C PRO A 103 -19.87 4.78 -6.41
N GLN A 104 -20.63 3.90 -5.74
CA GLN A 104 -21.69 3.19 -6.43
C GLN A 104 -22.59 4.23 -7.09
N HIS A 105 -22.83 4.06 -8.40
CA HIS A 105 -23.91 4.73 -9.09
C HIS A 105 -25.21 4.29 -8.41
N VAL A 106 -25.57 5.01 -7.35
CA VAL A 106 -26.94 5.05 -6.86
C VAL A 106 -27.69 5.72 -7.99
N ASP A 107 -28.54 4.95 -8.67
CA ASP A 107 -29.40 5.45 -9.72
C ASP A 107 -30.02 6.77 -9.25
N TYR A 108 -29.72 7.83 -10.01
CA TYR A 108 -30.05 9.23 -9.72
C TYR A 108 -31.55 9.49 -9.95
N SER A 109 -32.39 8.60 -9.41
CA SER A 109 -33.85 8.61 -9.56
C SER A 109 -34.56 9.02 -8.27
N ASP A 110 -33.88 9.15 -7.13
CA ASP A 110 -34.52 9.60 -5.89
C ASP A 110 -33.60 10.56 -5.12
N SER A 111 -33.42 11.74 -5.70
CA SER A 111 -32.65 12.83 -5.09
C SER A 111 -33.35 13.32 -3.84
N GLY A 112 -32.84 12.92 -2.68
CA GLY A 112 -33.17 13.51 -1.38
C GLY A 112 -33.99 12.63 -0.45
N VAL A 113 -34.00 11.32 -0.66
CA VAL A 113 -34.70 10.37 0.21
C VAL A 113 -33.77 9.20 0.59
N CYS A 114 -33.76 8.83 1.87
CA CYS A 114 -33.03 7.69 2.40
C CYS A 114 -33.97 6.55 2.80
N HIS A 115 -33.58 5.32 2.49
CA HIS A 115 -34.27 4.11 2.94
C HIS A 115 -33.49 3.46 4.09
N HIS A 116 -34.12 3.28 5.26
CA HIS A 116 -33.50 2.60 6.40
C HIS A 116 -34.51 1.72 7.14
N LYS A 117 -34.19 0.42 7.27
CA LYS A 117 -35.06 -0.62 7.86
C LYS A 117 -36.51 -0.61 7.33
N GLY A 118 -36.68 -0.36 6.04
CA GLY A 118 -37.99 -0.30 5.39
C GLY A 118 -38.77 1.00 5.60
N GLN A 119 -38.21 1.97 6.32
CA GLN A 119 -38.74 3.33 6.44
C GLN A 119 -38.02 4.30 5.50
N VAL A 120 -38.71 5.39 5.19
CA VAL A 120 -38.31 6.39 4.20
C VAL A 120 -38.14 7.74 4.90
N TYR A 121 -36.97 8.35 4.76
CA TYR A 121 -36.59 9.62 5.41
C TYR A 121 -36.16 10.64 4.35
N LYS A 122 -36.43 11.92 4.57
CA LYS A 122 -35.99 12.99 3.68
C LYS A 122 -34.56 13.42 4.00
N ALA A 123 -33.86 13.94 3.00
CA ALA A 123 -32.55 14.53 3.19
C ALA A 123 -32.59 15.64 4.24
N GLY A 124 -31.68 15.56 5.21
CA GLY A 124 -31.65 16.44 6.38
C GLY A 124 -32.35 15.85 7.62
N ASP A 125 -33.15 14.79 7.46
CA ASP A 125 -33.83 14.18 8.60
C ASP A 125 -32.83 13.51 9.54
N SER A 126 -33.06 13.72 10.84
CA SER A 126 -32.38 12.99 11.91
C SER A 126 -33.39 12.05 12.58
N PHE A 127 -33.02 10.79 12.75
CA PHE A 127 -33.90 9.77 13.31
C PHE A 127 -33.14 8.80 14.23
N LYS A 128 -33.88 7.98 14.97
CA LYS A 128 -33.32 6.97 15.88
C LYS A 128 -33.43 5.58 15.27
N ASP A 129 -32.33 4.85 15.31
CA ASP A 129 -32.31 3.40 15.11
C ASP A 129 -31.85 2.74 16.41
N ASP A 130 -32.83 2.30 17.20
CA ASP A 130 -32.61 1.83 18.57
C ASP A 130 -31.93 2.94 19.40
N CYS A 131 -30.81 2.65 20.06
CA CYS A 131 -30.03 3.65 20.77
C CYS A 131 -29.27 4.61 19.83
N ASN A 132 -29.03 4.22 18.57
CA ASN A 132 -28.20 4.97 17.64
C ASN A 132 -28.94 6.16 17.03
N SER A 133 -28.28 7.32 16.98
CA SER A 133 -28.72 8.47 16.19
C SER A 133 -28.25 8.31 14.74
N CYS A 134 -29.16 8.55 13.80
CA CYS A 134 -28.96 8.46 12.36
C CYS A 134 -29.32 9.78 11.67
N PHE A 135 -28.68 10.05 10.53
CA PHE A 135 -28.91 11.22 9.69
C PHE A 135 -29.04 10.80 8.22
N CYS A 136 -30.04 11.33 7.53
CA CYS A 136 -30.23 11.15 6.10
C CYS A 136 -29.48 12.22 5.30
N GLY A 137 -28.45 11.81 4.56
CA GLY A 137 -27.66 12.68 3.69
C GLY A 137 -28.41 13.05 2.41
N VAL A 138 -28.04 14.20 1.82
CA VAL A 138 -28.58 14.69 0.55
C VAL A 138 -28.32 13.76 -0.64
N ASN A 139 -27.40 12.82 -0.49
CA ASN A 139 -27.07 11.77 -1.45
C ASN A 139 -27.87 10.47 -1.24
N GLY A 140 -28.91 10.49 -0.39
CA GLY A 140 -29.74 9.31 -0.10
C GLY A 140 -29.07 8.29 0.84
N MET A 141 -27.91 8.60 1.41
CA MET A 141 -27.21 7.72 2.34
C MET A 141 -27.57 8.02 3.79
N VAL A 142 -27.78 6.97 4.58
CA VAL A 142 -27.94 7.08 6.04
C VAL A 142 -26.60 6.90 6.75
N ALA A 143 -26.26 7.86 7.61
CA ALA A 143 -25.15 7.74 8.53
C ALA A 143 -25.66 7.60 9.96
N CYS A 144 -25.31 6.50 10.63
CA CYS A 144 -25.67 6.25 12.02
C CYS A 144 -24.43 6.19 12.93
N THR A 145 -24.62 6.61 14.17
CA THR A 145 -23.73 6.22 15.28
C THR A 145 -23.71 4.70 15.45
N ARG A 146 -22.63 4.14 16.03
CA ARG A 146 -22.43 2.68 16.17
C ARG A 146 -22.23 2.28 17.63
N MET A 147 -23.21 2.59 18.46
CA MET A 147 -23.33 2.14 19.83
C MET A 147 -23.91 0.72 19.87
N LEU A 148 -23.38 -0.10 20.79
CA LEU A 148 -23.94 -1.40 21.10
C LEU A 148 -25.23 -1.17 21.90
N CYS A 149 -26.39 -1.37 21.27
CA CYS A 149 -27.65 -1.14 21.94
C CYS A 149 -28.00 -2.30 22.89
N PRO A 150 -28.60 -2.01 24.06
CA PRO A 150 -29.02 -3.04 25.01
C PRO A 150 -30.04 -4.00 24.37
N PRO A 151 -30.07 -5.29 24.77
CA PRO A 151 -31.06 -6.24 24.26
C PRO A 151 -32.49 -5.82 24.64
N HIS A 152 -33.40 -5.83 23.66
CA HIS A 152 -34.83 -5.59 23.87
C HIS A 152 -35.51 -6.87 24.38
N GLY A 153 -35.83 -6.91 25.66
CA GLY A 153 -36.57 -8.01 26.28
C GLY A 153 -36.47 -7.99 27.80
N HIS A 154 -37.60 -8.25 28.46
CA HIS A 154 -37.80 -8.25 29.90
C HIS A 154 -36.62 -8.91 30.63
N VAL A 155 -35.78 -8.11 31.29
CA VAL A 155 -34.71 -8.62 32.15
C VAL A 155 -35.26 -8.66 33.55
N ASP A 156 -35.45 -9.86 34.07
CA ASP A 156 -35.91 -10.09 35.43
C ASP A 156 -34.97 -9.38 36.42
N TYR A 157 -35.57 -8.51 37.21
CA TYR A 157 -34.94 -7.70 38.23
C TYR A 157 -34.34 -8.64 39.29
N SER A 158 -33.02 -8.81 39.26
CA SER A 158 -32.30 -9.56 40.27
C SER A 158 -30.98 -8.87 40.57
N ASP A 159 -31.12 -7.99 41.56
CA ASP A 159 -30.15 -7.39 42.46
C ASP A 159 -29.15 -6.37 41.90
N SER A 160 -29.49 -5.11 42.18
CA SER A 160 -28.69 -3.89 42.05
C SER A 160 -28.37 -3.47 40.62
N GLY A 161 -29.34 -2.86 39.94
CA GLY A 161 -29.18 -2.11 38.69
C GLY A 161 -28.28 -0.87 38.84
N VAL A 162 -27.03 -1.11 39.23
CA VAL A 162 -25.97 -0.14 39.48
C VAL A 162 -24.69 -0.71 38.86
N CYS A 163 -23.99 0.12 38.12
CA CYS A 163 -22.70 -0.19 37.52
C CYS A 163 -21.57 0.31 38.41
N HIS A 164 -20.50 -0.48 38.51
CA HIS A 164 -19.26 -0.08 39.15
C HIS A 164 -18.23 0.29 38.07
N HIS A 165 -17.80 1.55 38.02
CA HIS A 165 -16.75 2.01 37.09
C HIS A 165 -15.68 2.80 37.84
N LYS A 166 -14.43 2.34 37.79
CA LYS A 166 -13.28 2.99 38.45
C LYS A 166 -13.53 3.36 39.93
N GLY A 167 -14.23 2.49 40.66
CA GLY A 167 -14.55 2.69 42.08
C GLY A 167 -15.75 3.59 42.37
N GLN A 168 -16.41 4.13 41.33
CA GLN A 168 -17.65 4.88 41.46
C GLN A 168 -18.87 4.03 41.08
N VAL A 169 -20.03 4.35 41.67
CA VAL A 169 -21.29 3.62 41.49
C VAL A 169 -22.26 4.49 40.71
N TYR A 170 -22.80 3.95 39.62
CA TYR A 170 -23.72 4.63 38.69
C TYR A 170 -25.02 3.85 38.59
N LYS A 171 -26.17 4.51 38.57
CA LYS A 171 -27.46 3.83 38.42
C LYS A 171 -27.68 3.41 36.97
N ALA A 172 -28.43 2.34 36.77
CA ALA A 172 -28.89 1.93 35.46
C ALA A 172 -29.59 3.08 34.73
N GLY A 173 -29.15 3.37 33.51
CA GLY A 173 -29.58 4.52 32.72
C GLY A 173 -28.65 5.73 32.81
N ASP A 174 -27.73 5.78 33.77
CA ASP A 174 -26.81 6.92 33.91
C ASP A 174 -25.84 6.99 32.74
N SER A 175 -25.64 8.22 32.26
CA SER A 175 -24.58 8.55 31.30
C SER A 175 -23.51 9.37 32.01
N PHE A 176 -22.25 8.99 31.85
CA PHE A 176 -21.12 9.64 32.53
C PHE A 176 -19.88 9.71 31.64
N LYS A 177 -18.87 10.45 32.08
CA LYS A 177 -17.60 10.62 31.37
C LYS A 177 -16.49 9.81 32.01
N ASP A 178 -15.72 9.12 31.19
CA ASP A 178 -14.44 8.56 31.56
C ASP A 178 -13.38 9.18 30.66
N ASP A 179 -12.71 10.22 31.17
CA ASP A 179 -11.84 11.09 30.38
C ASP A 179 -12.63 11.68 29.18
N CYS A 180 -12.12 11.58 27.96
CA CYS A 180 -12.79 11.99 26.75
C CYS A 180 -13.94 11.05 26.34
N ASN A 181 -14.01 9.83 26.89
CA ASN A 181 -14.99 8.83 26.50
C ASN A 181 -16.34 9.04 27.17
N SER A 182 -17.41 8.85 26.40
CA SER A 182 -18.78 8.82 26.92
C SER A 182 -19.14 7.39 27.31
N CYS A 183 -19.64 7.21 28.52
CA CYS A 183 -20.03 5.92 29.09
C CYS A 183 -21.52 5.91 29.45
N PHE A 184 -22.11 4.72 29.43
CA PHE A 184 -23.50 4.45 29.80
C PHE A 184 -23.57 3.23 30.71
N CYS A 185 -24.32 3.36 31.80
CA CYS A 185 -24.62 2.26 32.71
C CYS A 185 -25.86 1.48 32.23
N GLY A 186 -25.67 0.24 31.81
CA GLY A 186 -26.74 -0.67 31.41
C GLY A 186 -27.54 -1.20 32.59
N VAL A 187 -28.81 -1.54 32.33
CA VAL A 187 -29.73 -2.13 33.31
C VAL A 187 -29.28 -3.49 33.88
N ASN A 188 -28.33 -4.14 33.22
CA ASN A 188 -27.68 -5.37 33.64
C ASN A 188 -26.39 -5.13 34.46
N GLY A 189 -26.13 -3.90 34.91
CA GLY A 189 -24.94 -3.55 35.69
C GLY A 189 -23.64 -3.41 34.87
N MET A 190 -23.72 -3.51 33.53
CA MET A 190 -22.55 -3.36 32.65
C MET A 190 -22.36 -1.92 32.18
N VAL A 191 -21.10 -1.47 32.13
CA VAL A 191 -20.73 -0.16 31.57
C VAL A 191 -20.29 -0.32 30.11
N ALA A 192 -20.87 0.48 29.23
CA ALA A 192 -20.42 0.61 27.85
C ALA A 192 -19.86 2.01 27.62
N CYS A 193 -18.62 2.11 27.12
CA CYS A 193 -17.97 3.38 26.82
C CYS A 193 -17.57 3.47 25.35
N THR A 194 -17.51 4.69 24.82
CA THR A 194 -16.77 4.95 23.58
C THR A 194 -15.28 4.62 23.76
N ARG A 195 -14.56 4.38 22.66
CA ARG A 195 -13.13 4.03 22.67
C ARG A 195 -12.29 5.03 21.88
N MET A 196 -12.36 6.29 22.28
CA MET A 196 -11.51 7.36 21.79
C MET A 196 -10.15 7.27 22.48
N LEU A 197 -9.08 7.49 21.71
CA LEU A 197 -7.74 7.68 22.25
C LEU A 197 -7.73 9.05 22.94
N CYS A 198 -7.89 9.05 24.26
CA CYS A 198 -7.92 10.30 24.99
C CYS A 198 -6.51 10.91 25.08
N PRO A 199 -6.39 12.24 24.97
CA PRO A 199 -5.12 12.93 25.17
C PRO A 199 -4.51 12.55 26.53
N PRO A 200 -3.18 12.42 26.65
CA PRO A 200 -2.55 12.04 27.91
C PRO A 200 -2.91 13.03 29.01
N HIS A 201 -3.51 12.54 30.10
CA HIS A 201 -3.75 13.30 31.33
C HIS A 201 -2.42 13.64 32.02
N GLY A 202 -1.83 14.75 31.62
CA GLY A 202 -0.92 15.54 32.42
C GLY A 202 -1.38 16.99 32.27
N HIS A 203 -1.61 17.66 33.39
CA HIS A 203 -1.95 19.09 33.52
C HIS A 203 -1.75 19.89 32.22
N VAL A 204 -2.78 19.96 31.38
CA VAL A 204 -2.85 21.02 30.38
C VAL A 204 -3.56 22.13 31.10
N ASP A 205 -2.78 22.97 31.77
CA ASP A 205 -3.29 24.25 32.22
C ASP A 205 -3.89 24.93 30.99
N TYR A 206 -5.21 25.11 31.02
CA TYR A 206 -6.02 25.76 29.99
C TYR A 206 -5.75 27.28 29.98
N SER A 207 -4.48 27.65 30.11
CA SER A 207 -3.96 29.00 30.35
C SER A 207 -3.01 29.47 29.26
N ASP A 208 -2.56 28.61 28.35
CA ASP A 208 -1.64 29.04 27.28
C ASP A 208 -2.14 28.57 25.91
N SER A 209 -3.31 29.09 25.53
CA SER A 209 -3.89 28.90 24.21
C SER A 209 -2.97 29.56 23.18
N GLY A 210 -2.11 28.75 22.55
CA GLY A 210 -1.27 29.18 21.43
C GLY A 210 0.22 28.95 21.59
N VAL A 211 0.67 28.11 22.53
CA VAL A 211 2.08 27.76 22.70
C VAL A 211 2.25 26.23 22.71
N CYS A 212 3.19 25.72 21.93
CA CYS A 212 3.56 24.31 21.86
C CYS A 212 4.92 24.04 22.49
N HIS A 213 5.04 22.92 23.21
CA HIS A 213 6.32 22.44 23.72
C HIS A 213 6.78 21.21 22.92
N HIS A 214 7.97 21.26 22.32
CA HIS A 214 8.57 20.13 21.60
C HIS A 214 10.05 19.98 21.94
N LYS A 215 10.45 18.81 22.46
CA LYS A 215 11.84 18.49 22.88
C LYS A 215 12.49 19.57 23.77
N GLY A 216 11.70 20.16 24.67
CA GLY A 216 12.18 21.21 25.59
C GLY A 216 12.26 22.61 24.98
N GLN A 217 11.89 22.79 23.71
CA GLN A 217 11.74 24.11 23.07
C GLN A 217 10.27 24.53 23.04
N VAL A 218 10.06 25.85 22.98
CA VAL A 218 8.75 26.51 23.03
C VAL A 218 8.50 27.18 21.68
N TYR A 219 7.34 26.91 21.07
CA TYR A 219 6.91 27.43 19.77
C TYR A 219 5.55 28.09 19.89
N LYS A 220 5.28 29.12 19.09
CA LYS A 220 3.99 29.80 19.04
C LYS A 220 3.07 29.12 18.02
N ALA A 221 1.76 29.25 18.21
CA ALA A 221 0.78 28.81 17.24
C ALA A 221 1.05 29.44 15.87
N GLY A 222 1.03 28.62 14.83
CA GLY A 222 1.43 29.01 13.49
C GLY A 222 2.90 28.74 13.15
N ASP A 223 3.75 28.51 14.16
CA ASP A 223 5.17 28.23 13.91
C ASP A 223 5.35 26.91 13.18
N SER A 224 6.20 26.95 12.15
CA SER A 224 6.69 25.77 11.44
C SER A 224 8.16 25.56 11.76
N PHE A 225 8.52 24.36 12.18
CA PHE A 225 9.89 23.99 12.52
C PHE A 225 10.24 22.61 11.96
N SER A 226 11.51 22.22 12.05
CA SER A 226 11.97 20.90 11.60
C SER A 226 12.45 20.07 12.79
N ASP A 227 11.99 18.83 12.87
CA ASP A 227 12.52 17.83 13.77
C ASP A 227 13.20 16.72 12.95
N GLU A 228 14.52 16.74 12.97
CA GLU A 228 15.36 15.93 12.07
C GLU A 228 15.02 16.18 10.60
N CYS A 229 14.45 15.20 9.90
CA CYS A 229 13.98 15.34 8.53
C CYS A 229 12.50 15.75 8.44
N ASN A 230 11.75 15.67 9.54
CA ASN A 230 10.32 15.90 9.56
C ASN A 230 9.99 17.38 9.71
N LYS A 231 8.99 17.84 8.97
CA LYS A 231 8.42 19.18 9.15
C LYS A 231 7.32 19.11 10.20
N CYS A 232 7.40 20.00 11.17
CA CYS A 232 6.49 20.12 12.29
C CYS A 232 5.79 21.48 12.26
N PHE A 233 4.59 21.51 12.83
CA PHE A 233 3.75 22.70 12.93
C PHE A 233 3.11 22.76 14.33
N CYS A 234 3.10 23.94 14.93
CA CYS A 234 2.39 24.21 16.17
C CYS A 234 0.96 24.68 15.89
N GLY A 235 -0.03 23.86 16.28
CA GLY A 235 -1.45 24.19 16.17
C GLY A 235 -1.91 25.20 17.21
N GLU A 236 -3.01 25.91 16.91
CA GLU A 236 -3.63 26.89 17.81
C GLU A 236 -4.11 26.29 19.14
N ASN A 237 -4.32 24.97 19.16
CA ASN A 237 -4.66 24.18 20.34
C ASN A 237 -3.44 23.72 21.17
N GLY A 238 -2.24 24.24 20.89
CA GLY A 238 -0.99 23.88 21.58
C GLY A 238 -0.45 22.49 21.21
N VAL A 239 -0.98 21.86 20.16
CA VAL A 239 -0.56 20.53 19.71
C VAL A 239 0.43 20.63 18.56
N VAL A 240 1.53 19.89 18.66
CA VAL A 240 2.51 19.76 17.58
C VAL A 240 2.12 18.63 16.63
N GLY A 241 1.99 18.94 15.35
CA GLY A 241 1.86 17.95 14.28
C GLY A 241 3.12 17.90 13.43
N CYS A 242 3.74 16.72 13.30
CA CYS A 242 4.91 16.50 12.44
C CYS A 242 4.59 15.53 11.31
N THR A 243 5.25 15.70 10.16
CA THR A 243 5.30 14.65 9.13
C THR A 243 5.92 13.39 9.70
N LYS A 244 5.55 12.21 9.18
CA LYS A 244 6.10 10.91 9.62
C LYS A 244 6.95 10.28 8.52
N MET A 245 8.01 10.98 8.14
CA MET A 245 9.02 10.46 7.22
C MET A 245 10.06 9.66 7.99
N ALA A 246 10.44 8.50 7.45
CA ALA A 246 11.59 7.75 7.94
C ALA A 246 12.86 8.56 7.63
N CYS A 247 13.47 9.14 8.67
CA CYS A 247 14.68 9.92 8.53
C CYS A 247 15.86 8.99 8.25
N ILE A 248 16.14 8.76 6.97
CA ILE A 248 17.37 8.12 6.53
C ILE A 248 18.50 9.10 6.85
N GLN A 249 19.24 8.83 7.93
CA GLN A 249 20.47 9.55 8.23
C GLN A 249 21.45 9.27 7.07
N ARG A 250 21.51 10.18 6.09
CA ARG A 250 22.45 10.07 4.97
C ARG A 250 23.86 10.29 5.51
N GLY A 251 24.62 9.22 5.56
CA GLY A 251 25.95 9.19 6.13
C GLY A 251 26.69 7.92 5.76
N CYS A 252 27.96 7.87 6.09
CA CYS A 252 28.84 6.75 5.80
C CYS A 252 28.95 5.89 7.05
N LEU A 253 28.55 4.62 6.96
CA LEU A 253 28.76 3.66 8.05
C LEU A 253 30.15 3.04 7.88
N VAL A 254 31.10 3.41 8.75
CA VAL A 254 32.46 2.86 8.76
C VAL A 254 32.77 2.36 10.15
N ASN A 255 33.14 1.07 10.27
CA ASN A 255 33.42 0.38 11.55
C ASN A 255 32.31 0.60 12.61
N ASN A 256 31.04 0.43 12.22
CA ASN A 256 29.84 0.66 13.05
C ASN A 256 29.65 2.09 13.58
N LYS A 257 30.43 3.06 13.09
CA LYS A 257 30.23 4.49 13.38
C LYS A 257 29.64 5.18 12.16
N LEU A 258 28.61 6.00 12.38
CA LEU A 258 27.94 6.78 11.35
C LEU A 258 28.57 8.17 11.26
N TYR A 259 29.05 8.52 10.07
CA TYR A 259 29.63 9.84 9.77
C TYR A 259 28.68 10.64 8.88
N LYS A 260 28.48 11.92 9.20
CA LYS A 260 27.61 12.81 8.41
C LYS A 260 28.27 13.16 7.07
N GLN A 261 27.47 13.51 6.06
CA GLN A 261 28.00 14.01 4.78
C GLN A 261 28.97 15.19 5.01
N GLY A 262 30.15 15.13 4.39
CA GLY A 262 31.23 16.11 4.55
C GLY A 262 32.11 15.91 5.79
N GLU A 263 31.72 15.02 6.71
CA GLU A 263 32.51 14.73 7.90
C GLU A 263 33.81 14.01 7.51
N THR A 264 34.91 14.44 8.14
CA THR A 264 36.25 13.88 7.91
C THR A 264 36.64 12.98 9.08
N PHE A 265 37.18 11.80 8.79
CA PHE A 265 37.57 10.82 9.80
C PHE A 265 38.80 10.02 9.38
N MET A 266 39.41 9.33 10.34
CA MET A 266 40.53 8.41 10.06
C MET A 266 40.00 6.98 9.98
N LYS A 267 40.38 6.27 8.91
CA LYS A 267 40.25 4.82 8.80
C LYS A 267 41.66 4.24 8.70
N ASP A 268 42.10 3.59 9.76
CA ASP A 268 43.49 3.17 9.95
C ASP A 268 44.44 4.39 9.82
N CYS A 269 45.36 4.39 8.87
CA CYS A 269 46.26 5.50 8.58
C CYS A 269 45.72 6.49 7.53
N ASN A 270 44.54 6.22 6.97
CA ASN A 270 43.97 6.97 5.84
C ASN A 270 42.95 8.00 6.30
N LYS A 271 43.05 9.21 5.74
CA LYS A 271 42.08 10.29 5.98
C LYS A 271 40.93 10.14 5.00
N CYS A 272 39.72 10.06 5.50
CA CYS A 272 38.49 9.84 4.75
C CYS A 272 37.54 11.02 4.90
N VAL A 273 36.72 11.27 3.86
CA VAL A 273 35.60 12.21 3.89
C VAL A 273 34.33 11.46 3.47
N CYS A 274 33.24 11.66 4.20
CA CYS A 274 31.96 11.06 3.83
C CYS A 274 31.31 11.81 2.66
N GLY A 275 31.11 11.12 1.55
CA GLY A 275 30.51 11.63 0.32
C GLY A 275 28.99 11.75 0.38
N ALA A 276 28.43 12.41 -0.63
CA ALA A 276 27.01 12.74 -0.71
C ALA A 276 26.09 11.53 -0.93
N ARG A 277 26.64 10.40 -1.37
CA ARG A 277 25.90 9.16 -1.65
C ARG A 277 26.18 8.07 -0.60
N GLY A 278 26.78 8.43 0.54
CA GLY A 278 27.12 7.50 1.62
C GLY A 278 28.43 6.75 1.45
N GLU A 279 29.24 7.14 0.46
CA GLU A 279 30.56 6.59 0.17
C GLU A 279 31.66 7.27 1.02
N ALA A 280 32.54 6.49 1.63
CA ALA A 280 33.74 7.03 2.29
C ALA A 280 34.87 7.16 1.27
N VAL A 281 35.26 8.39 0.93
CA VAL A 281 36.40 8.65 0.04
C VAL A 281 37.65 8.85 0.88
N CYS A 282 38.60 7.93 0.78
CA CYS A 282 39.81 7.92 1.61
C CYS A 282 41.07 8.15 0.79
N THR A 283 42.10 8.72 1.42
CA THR A 283 43.47 8.66 0.88
C THR A 283 43.92 7.20 0.74
N MET A 284 44.85 6.92 -0.18
CA MET A 284 45.45 5.58 -0.33
C MET A 284 46.92 5.60 0.09
N LYS A 285 47.16 5.63 1.40
CA LYS A 285 48.47 5.36 1.99
C LYS A 285 48.52 3.88 2.38
N GLY A 286 49.62 3.21 2.06
CA GLY A 286 49.90 1.88 2.58
C GLY A 286 50.08 1.97 4.10
N CYS A 287 49.16 1.39 4.86
CA CYS A 287 49.27 1.37 6.31
C CYS A 287 50.25 0.27 6.72
N ILE A 288 51.35 0.68 7.35
CA ILE A 288 52.30 -0.27 7.92
C ILE A 288 51.66 -0.82 9.19
N HIS A 289 51.13 -2.04 9.10
CA HIS A 289 50.68 -2.78 10.28
C HIS A 289 51.80 -3.73 10.68
N GLY A 290 52.51 -3.42 11.76
CA GLY A 290 53.66 -4.19 12.21
C GLY A 290 53.95 -4.03 13.69
N GLN A 291 53.49 -5.04 14.45
CA GLN A 291 53.99 -5.62 15.71
C GLN A 291 54.07 -4.76 16.98
N SER A 292 53.53 -5.37 18.05
CA SER A 292 53.84 -5.26 19.50
C SER A 292 54.70 -4.09 19.97
#